data_AF-A0AAP7DG18-F1
#
_entry.id   AF-A0AAP7DG18-F1
#
_cell.length_a   1.000
_cell.length_b   1.000
_cell.length_c   1.000
_cell.angle_alpha   90.00
_cell.angle_beta   90.00
_cell.angle_gamma   90.00
#
_symmetry.space_group_name_H-M   'P 1'
#
loop_
_entity.id
_entity.type
_entity.pdbx_description
1 polymer ?
#
loop_
_entity_poly.entity_id
_entity_poly.type
_entity_poly.pdbx_seq_one_letter_code
_entity_poly.pdbx_strand_id
1 'polypeptide(L)'
;MANNIERSRLVLWLLAIIILMMSFVLVLEKLEKDVDDAAFLLASKRIIERASFYKQQWMLKGQQKILTIGEENLTFSKTGWVLPEKLGNSNQCESWLSTLYPEQRIMDSIPLKVVNRSELNSYRCDYIYNQEKSIHIQLVDNKFTVSVGFSAR
;
A
#
# COMPACT_ATOMS: atom_id res chain seq x y z
N MET A 1 -23.80 -5.15 -59.12
CA MET A 1 -23.02 -4.05 -58.47
C MET A 1 -23.55 -3.64 -57.08
N ALA A 2 -24.79 -4.00 -56.68
CA ALA A 2 -25.36 -3.64 -55.36
C ALA A 2 -24.72 -4.37 -54.15
N ASN A 3 -24.25 -5.61 -54.32
CA ASN A 3 -23.71 -6.43 -53.23
C ASN A 3 -22.41 -5.86 -52.59
N ASN A 4 -21.62 -5.09 -53.35
CA ASN A 4 -20.37 -4.51 -52.85
C ASN A 4 -20.61 -3.26 -51.98
N ILE A 5 -21.69 -2.53 -52.21
CA ILE A 5 -22.03 -1.30 -51.47
C ILE A 5 -22.54 -1.64 -50.07
N GLU A 6 -23.39 -2.67 -49.93
CA GLU A 6 -23.85 -3.14 -48.62
C GLU A 6 -22.71 -3.74 -47.77
N ARG A 7 -21.83 -4.52 -48.39
CA ARG A 7 -20.61 -5.02 -47.72
C ARG A 7 -19.72 -3.88 -47.22
N SER A 8 -19.53 -2.84 -48.04
CA SER A 8 -18.72 -1.67 -47.63
C SER A 8 -19.33 -0.93 -46.44
N ARG A 9 -20.66 -0.80 -46.39
CA ARG A 9 -21.36 -0.14 -45.28
C ARG A 9 -21.28 -0.93 -43.98
N LEU A 10 -21.37 -2.26 -44.05
CA LEU A 10 -21.21 -3.14 -42.89
C LEU A 10 -19.78 -3.09 -42.34
N VAL A 11 -18.76 -3.07 -43.22
CA VAL A 11 -17.36 -2.93 -42.80
C VAL A 11 -17.11 -1.60 -42.10
N LEU A 12 -17.65 -0.49 -42.62
CA LEU A 12 -17.54 0.82 -41.99
C LEU A 12 -18.20 0.85 -40.59
N TRP A 13 -19.36 0.23 -40.44
CA TRP A 13 -20.04 0.13 -39.14
C TRP A 13 -19.29 -0.73 -38.14
N LEU A 14 -18.78 -1.89 -38.55
CA LEU A 14 -17.97 -2.74 -37.69
C LEU A 14 -16.70 -2.02 -37.23
N LEU A 15 -16.05 -1.29 -38.14
CA LEU A 15 -14.85 -0.53 -37.82
C LEU A 15 -15.14 0.60 -36.81
N ALA A 16 -16.27 1.29 -36.96
CA ALA A 16 -16.72 2.30 -36.00
C ALA A 16 -17.00 1.70 -34.61
N ILE A 17 -17.65 0.54 -34.55
CA ILE A 17 -17.91 -0.17 -33.29
C ILE A 17 -16.60 -0.61 -32.63
N ILE A 18 -15.64 -1.12 -33.39
CA ILE A 18 -14.33 -1.53 -32.86
C ILE A 18 -13.57 -0.33 -32.27
N ILE A 19 -13.55 0.81 -32.97
CA ILE A 19 -12.91 2.04 -32.46
C ILE A 19 -13.57 2.50 -31.16
N LEU A 20 -14.90 2.42 -31.09
CA LEU A 20 -15.65 2.81 -29.90
C LEU A 20 -15.36 1.87 -28.72
N MET A 21 -15.32 0.56 -28.97
CA MET A 21 -14.92 -0.42 -27.95
C MET A 21 -13.48 -0.20 -27.47
N MET A 22 -12.52 -0.01 -28.38
CA MET A 22 -11.13 0.28 -28.00
C MET A 22 -11.04 1.55 -27.14
N SER A 23 -11.72 2.62 -27.54
CA SER A 23 -11.73 3.87 -26.80
C SER A 23 -12.29 3.69 -25.39
N PHE A 24 -13.34 2.89 -25.24
CA PHE A 24 -13.93 2.57 -23.95
C PHE A 24 -12.98 1.77 -23.05
N VAL A 25 -12.31 0.75 -23.60
CA VAL A 25 -11.32 -0.06 -22.86
C VAL A 25 -10.18 0.83 -22.33
N LEU A 26 -9.65 1.74 -23.15
CA LEU A 26 -8.58 2.66 -22.73
C LEU A 26 -9.00 3.57 -21.56
N VAL A 27 -10.25 4.03 -21.54
CA VAL A 27 -10.78 4.84 -20.45
C VAL A 27 -10.93 4.02 -19.17
N LEU A 28 -11.42 2.78 -19.28
CA LEU A 28 -11.55 1.88 -18.13
C LEU A 28 -10.18 1.57 -17.48
N GLU A 29 -9.17 1.25 -18.30
CA GLU A 29 -7.82 0.97 -17.78
C GLU A 29 -7.20 2.17 -17.05
N LYS A 30 -7.53 3.38 -17.48
CA LYS A 30 -7.07 4.61 -16.80
C LYS A 30 -7.77 4.79 -15.47
N LEU A 31 -9.10 4.60 -15.42
CA LEU A 31 -9.87 4.70 -14.19
C LEU A 31 -9.44 3.68 -13.15
N GLU A 32 -9.15 2.44 -13.56
CA GLU A 32 -8.67 1.39 -12.65
C GLU A 32 -7.34 1.78 -12.01
N LYS A 33 -6.38 2.31 -12.78
CA LYS A 33 -5.10 2.82 -12.23
C LYS A 33 -5.31 3.95 -11.22
N ASP A 34 -6.15 4.93 -11.55
CA ASP A 34 -6.41 6.08 -10.67
C ASP A 34 -7.06 5.64 -9.34
N VAL A 35 -7.96 4.64 -9.39
CA VAL A 35 -8.60 4.06 -8.20
C VAL A 35 -7.59 3.31 -7.34
N ASP A 36 -6.74 2.50 -7.97
CA ASP A 36 -5.73 1.75 -7.23
C ASP A 36 -4.74 2.69 -6.54
N ASP A 37 -4.25 3.72 -7.22
CA ASP A 37 -3.31 4.68 -6.65
C ASP A 37 -3.92 5.39 -5.43
N ALA A 38 -5.22 5.74 -5.52
CA ALA A 38 -5.96 6.28 -4.39
C ALA A 38 -6.07 5.28 -3.22
N ALA A 39 -6.23 3.98 -3.49
CA ALA A 39 -6.28 2.95 -2.45
C ALA A 39 -4.94 2.82 -1.71
N PHE A 40 -3.80 2.84 -2.43
CA PHE A 40 -2.48 2.82 -1.80
C PHE A 40 -2.19 4.08 -0.98
N LEU A 41 -2.57 5.25 -1.50
CA LEU A 41 -2.48 6.50 -0.73
C LEU A 41 -3.34 6.44 0.53
N LEU A 42 -4.57 5.92 0.44
CA LEU A 42 -5.44 5.73 1.60
C LEU A 42 -4.83 4.77 2.62
N ALA A 43 -4.28 3.64 2.18
CA ALA A 43 -3.59 2.69 3.04
C ALA A 43 -2.42 3.34 3.79
N SER A 44 -1.58 4.13 3.10
CA SER A 44 -0.49 4.87 3.74
C SER A 44 -0.98 5.83 4.83
N LYS A 45 -2.10 6.53 4.57
CA LYS A 45 -2.72 7.43 5.56
C LYS A 45 -3.23 6.64 6.77
N ARG A 46 -3.92 5.52 6.55
CA ARG A 46 -4.40 4.64 7.64
C ARG A 46 -3.25 4.12 8.49
N ILE A 47 -2.12 3.73 7.88
CA ILE A 47 -0.90 3.32 8.60
C ILE A 47 -0.39 4.47 9.49
N ILE A 48 -0.30 5.69 8.95
CA ILE A 48 0.14 6.88 9.71
C ILE A 48 -0.82 7.18 10.86
N GLU A 49 -2.12 7.13 10.61
CA GLU A 49 -3.16 7.36 11.63
C GLU A 49 -3.06 6.34 12.76
N ARG A 50 -2.89 5.06 12.42
CA ARG A 50 -2.73 3.98 13.40
C ARG A 50 -1.44 4.12 14.21
N ALA A 51 -0.32 4.44 13.57
CA ALA A 51 0.94 4.72 14.24
C ALA A 51 0.82 5.92 15.20
N SER A 52 0.12 6.97 14.76
CA SER A 52 -0.14 8.17 15.55
C SER A 52 -1.03 7.88 16.76
N PHE A 53 -2.05 7.03 16.60
CA PHE A 53 -2.88 6.56 17.70
C PHE A 53 -2.05 5.84 18.77
N TYR A 54 -1.15 4.92 18.37
CA TYR A 54 -0.28 4.24 19.33
C TYR A 54 0.66 5.22 20.05
N LYS A 55 1.20 6.22 19.34
CA LYS A 55 2.00 7.27 19.96
C LYS A 55 1.21 8.08 20.98
N GLN A 56 -0.05 8.41 20.70
CA GLN A 56 -0.93 9.10 21.65
C GLN A 56 -1.18 8.23 22.89
N GLN A 57 -1.48 6.94 22.72
CA GLN A 57 -1.66 6.01 23.84
C GLN A 57 -0.38 5.91 24.69
N TRP A 58 0.79 5.88 24.04
CA TRP A 58 2.07 5.88 24.73
C TRP A 58 2.30 7.14 25.57
N MET A 59 1.94 8.31 25.04
CA MET A 59 1.98 9.57 25.78
C MET A 59 1.06 9.54 27.01
N LEU A 60 -0.15 9.00 26.86
CA LEU A 60 -1.15 8.94 27.94
C LEU A 60 -0.79 7.93 29.04
N LYS A 61 -0.08 6.84 28.69
CA LYS A 61 0.29 5.76 29.62
C LYS A 61 1.69 5.92 30.25
N GLY A 62 2.24 7.14 30.26
CA GLY A 62 3.50 7.42 30.96
C GLY A 62 4.76 6.91 30.25
N GLN A 63 4.72 6.79 28.92
CA GLN A 63 5.90 6.64 28.08
C GLN A 63 6.73 5.37 28.33
N GLN A 64 6.09 4.29 28.75
CA GLN A 64 6.76 3.01 29.02
C GLN A 64 7.33 2.39 27.74
N LYS A 65 8.45 1.66 27.87
CA LYS A 65 9.10 0.98 26.73
C LYS A 65 8.21 -0.10 26.11
N ILE A 66 7.41 -0.77 26.94
CA ILE A 66 6.47 -1.81 26.52
C ILE A 66 5.10 -1.39 27.04
N LEU A 67 4.11 -1.39 26.15
CA LEU A 67 2.72 -1.14 26.51
C LEU A 67 1.82 -2.21 25.90
N THR A 68 0.87 -2.68 26.70
CA THR A 68 -0.22 -3.52 26.23
C THR A 68 -1.37 -2.62 25.77
N ILE A 69 -1.70 -2.72 24.49
CA ILE A 69 -2.82 -2.00 23.86
C ILE A 69 -3.71 -3.04 23.20
N GLY A 70 -4.89 -3.29 23.80
CA GLY A 70 -5.72 -4.43 23.43
C GLY A 70 -5.07 -5.74 23.87
N GLU A 71 -4.89 -6.67 22.93
CA GLU A 71 -4.23 -7.97 23.15
C GLU A 71 -2.76 -7.98 22.69
N GLU A 72 -2.26 -6.85 22.17
CA GLU A 72 -0.89 -6.75 21.64
C GLU A 72 0.05 -6.07 22.64
N ASN A 73 1.20 -6.71 22.87
CA ASN A 73 2.33 -6.10 23.58
C ASN A 73 3.22 -5.39 22.56
N LEU A 74 3.21 -4.07 22.60
CA LEU A 74 3.93 -3.21 21.67
C LEU A 74 5.18 -2.63 22.33
N THR A 75 6.32 -2.74 21.63
CA THR A 75 7.57 -2.10 22.04
C THR A 75 7.69 -0.74 21.38
N PHE A 76 8.03 0.28 22.15
CA PHE A 76 8.13 1.66 21.70
C PHE A 76 9.58 2.15 21.66
N SER A 77 9.86 3.02 20.70
CA SER A 77 11.08 3.81 20.64
C SER A 77 11.09 4.87 21.74
N LYS A 78 12.25 5.48 21.98
CA LYS A 78 12.39 6.61 22.91
C LYS A 78 11.50 7.81 22.55
N THR A 79 11.02 7.88 21.31
CA THR A 79 10.15 8.96 20.82
C THR A 79 8.69 8.54 20.64
N GLY A 80 8.32 7.37 21.16
CA GLY A 80 6.94 6.89 21.20
C GLY A 80 6.44 6.28 19.89
N TRP A 81 7.32 5.82 19.01
CA TRP A 81 6.94 5.10 17.81
C TRP A 81 7.03 3.58 18.03
N VAL A 82 6.07 2.83 17.50
CA VAL A 82 6.05 1.37 17.58
C VAL A 82 7.22 0.78 16.79
N LEU A 83 8.02 -0.05 17.44
CA LEU A 83 9.16 -0.75 16.84
C LEU A 83 8.72 -2.08 16.20
N PRO A 84 9.43 -2.55 15.16
CA PRO A 84 9.13 -3.81 14.48
C PRO A 84 9.55 -5.07 15.28
N GLU A 85 9.90 -4.94 16.56
CA GLU A 85 10.36 -6.04 17.40
C GLU A 85 9.19 -6.76 18.09
N LYS A 86 8.89 -7.96 17.59
CA LYS A 86 8.22 -8.99 18.39
C LYS A 86 9.31 -9.82 19.07
N LEU A 87 9.18 -10.08 20.37
CA LEU A 87 10.12 -10.92 21.12
C LEU A 87 10.26 -12.27 20.39
N GLY A 88 11.41 -12.52 19.74
CA GLY A 88 11.81 -13.84 19.26
C GLY A 88 11.49 -14.26 17.82
N ASN A 89 11.38 -13.39 16.79
CA ASN A 89 11.24 -13.91 15.42
C ASN A 89 11.88 -13.09 14.28
N SER A 90 12.20 -13.81 13.19
CA SER A 90 12.89 -13.35 11.97
C SER A 90 12.07 -12.43 11.05
N ASN A 91 10.79 -12.22 11.31
CA ASN A 91 9.85 -11.53 10.42
C ASN A 91 9.38 -10.18 10.99
N GLN A 92 10.34 -9.35 11.41
CA GLN A 92 10.08 -8.04 12.03
C GLN A 92 9.22 -7.12 11.15
N CYS A 93 9.49 -7.06 9.85
CA CYS A 93 8.72 -6.23 8.92
C CYS A 93 7.27 -6.72 8.75
N GLU A 94 7.04 -8.02 8.61
CA GLU A 94 5.68 -8.56 8.51
C GLU A 94 4.87 -8.26 9.77
N SER A 95 5.49 -8.45 10.95
CA SER A 95 4.87 -8.09 12.22
C SER A 95 4.54 -6.60 12.27
N TRP A 96 5.45 -5.74 11.83
CA TRP A 96 5.25 -4.30 11.86
C TRP A 96 4.09 -3.86 10.98
N LEU A 97 3.98 -4.43 9.77
CA LEU A 97 2.83 -4.19 8.91
C LEU A 97 1.54 -4.68 9.56
N SER A 98 1.53 -5.89 10.14
CA SER A 98 0.31 -6.43 10.77
C SER A 98 -0.19 -5.58 11.94
N THR A 99 0.71 -4.98 12.71
CA THR A 99 0.38 -4.09 13.83
C THR A 99 -0.13 -2.72 13.35
N LEU A 100 0.48 -2.16 12.31
CA LEU A 100 0.16 -0.83 11.81
C LEU A 100 -0.99 -0.82 10.79
N TYR A 101 -1.21 -1.94 10.11
CA TYR A 101 -2.25 -2.13 9.11
C TYR A 101 -2.84 -3.55 9.19
N PRO A 102 -3.75 -3.80 10.15
CA PRO A 102 -4.33 -5.13 10.37
C PRO A 102 -5.08 -5.72 9.18
N GLU A 103 -5.61 -4.85 8.29
CA GLU A 103 -6.26 -5.28 7.05
C GLU A 103 -5.28 -6.07 6.17
N GLN A 104 -3.98 -5.72 6.19
CA GLN A 104 -2.85 -6.27 5.41
C GLN A 104 -3.02 -6.28 3.88
N ARG A 105 -4.26 -6.11 3.41
CA ARG A 105 -4.71 -6.12 2.04
C ARG A 105 -5.03 -4.71 1.62
N ILE A 106 -4.55 -4.34 0.43
CA ILE A 106 -4.93 -3.10 -0.23
C ILE A 106 -5.69 -3.53 -1.47
N MET A 107 -6.99 -3.19 -1.47
CA MET A 107 -7.99 -3.78 -2.36
C MET A 107 -8.03 -5.31 -2.16
N ASP A 108 -7.44 -6.09 -3.06
CA ASP A 108 -7.36 -7.55 -2.96
C ASP A 108 -5.92 -8.08 -2.99
N SER A 109 -4.93 -7.19 -2.87
CA SER A 109 -3.51 -7.54 -2.96
C SER A 109 -2.84 -7.61 -1.58
N ILE A 110 -2.06 -8.66 -1.36
CA ILE A 110 -1.09 -8.76 -0.25
C ILE A 110 0.32 -8.45 -0.78
N PRO A 111 1.27 -8.03 0.08
CA PRO A 111 2.66 -7.87 -0.35
C PRO A 111 3.19 -9.17 -0.95
N LEU A 112 3.68 -9.10 -2.19
CA LEU A 112 4.35 -10.22 -2.86
C LEU A 112 5.75 -10.44 -2.30
N LYS A 113 6.40 -9.36 -1.86
CA LYS A 113 7.75 -9.39 -1.30
C LYS A 113 7.88 -8.36 -0.20
N VAL A 114 8.45 -8.78 0.92
CA VAL A 114 8.80 -7.91 2.05
C VAL A 114 10.32 -7.85 2.14
N VAL A 115 10.88 -6.64 2.09
CA VAL A 115 12.32 -6.41 2.16
C VAL A 115 12.64 -5.63 3.42
N ASN A 116 13.42 -6.25 4.31
CA ASN A 116 13.98 -5.58 5.47
C ASN A 116 15.29 -4.87 5.09
N ARG A 117 15.31 -3.54 5.23
CA ARG A 117 16.49 -2.68 5.02
C ARG A 117 16.89 -1.95 6.30
N SER A 118 16.53 -2.51 7.45
CA SER A 118 16.85 -1.92 8.75
C SER A 118 18.34 -2.04 9.03
N GLU A 119 18.94 -1.01 9.60
CA GLU A 119 20.32 -0.98 10.08
C GLU A 119 20.34 -0.73 11.60
N LEU A 120 21.53 -0.55 12.20
CA LEU A 120 21.63 -0.24 13.62
C LEU A 120 20.84 1.04 13.95
N ASN A 121 19.73 0.87 14.67
CA ASN A 121 18.86 1.95 15.15
C ASN A 121 18.09 2.71 14.04
N SER A 122 18.03 2.16 12.83
CA SER A 122 17.17 2.65 11.74
C SER A 122 16.32 1.49 11.23
N TYR A 123 15.00 1.68 11.21
CA TYR A 123 14.08 0.63 10.77
C TYR A 123 13.49 1.01 9.42
N ARG A 124 13.63 0.14 8.42
CA ARG A 124 13.09 0.35 7.09
C ARG A 124 12.57 -0.96 6.53
N CYS A 125 11.31 -0.97 6.13
CA CYS A 125 10.64 -2.11 5.55
C CYS A 125 9.93 -1.69 4.26
N ASP A 126 10.26 -2.36 3.16
CA ASP A 126 9.61 -2.17 1.88
C ASP A 126 8.63 -3.34 1.64
N TYR A 127 7.38 -3.00 1.38
CA TYR A 127 6.31 -3.94 1.06
C TYR A 127 5.96 -3.76 -0.41
N ILE A 128 6.39 -4.72 -1.23
CA ILE A 128 6.24 -4.68 -2.68
C ILE A 128 4.97 -5.45 -3.04
N TYR A 129 4.04 -4.78 -3.71
CA TYR A 129 2.78 -5.34 -4.17
C TYR A 129 2.85 -5.68 -5.67
N ASN A 130 1.76 -6.23 -6.21
CA ASN A 130 1.64 -6.39 -7.66
C ASN A 130 1.58 -5.01 -8.36
N GLN A 131 1.81 -4.98 -9.67
CA GLN A 131 1.66 -3.77 -10.51
C GLN A 131 2.60 -2.59 -10.17
N GLU A 132 3.88 -2.86 -9.81
CA GLU A 132 4.88 -1.78 -9.64
C GLU A 132 4.60 -0.81 -8.48
N LYS A 133 3.70 -1.18 -7.57
CA LYS A 133 3.34 -0.42 -6.36
C LYS A 133 4.06 -0.96 -5.14
N SER A 134 4.44 -0.07 -4.24
CA SER A 134 5.10 -0.42 -3.00
C SER A 134 4.74 0.54 -1.87
N ILE A 135 4.77 0.03 -0.64
CA ILE A 135 4.69 0.85 0.57
C ILE A 135 6.04 0.76 1.29
N HIS A 136 6.56 1.91 1.67
CA HIS A 136 7.77 2.02 2.46
C HIS A 136 7.40 2.53 3.84
N ILE A 137 7.64 1.72 4.88
CA ILE A 137 7.49 2.14 6.26
C ILE A 137 8.90 2.27 6.84
N GLN A 138 9.19 3.44 7.42
CA GLN A 138 10.49 3.66 8.02
C GLN A 138 10.43 4.50 9.29
N LEU A 139 11.32 4.18 10.22
CA LEU A 139 11.62 4.92 11.43
C LEU A 139 13.12 5.18 11.42
N VAL A 140 13.50 6.36 10.94
CA VAL A 140 14.89 6.81 10.80
C VAL A 140 15.04 8.13 11.52
N ASP A 141 16.10 8.30 12.32
CA ASP A 141 16.33 9.49 13.13
C ASP A 141 15.11 9.91 13.97
N ASN A 142 14.43 8.91 14.54
CA ASN A 142 13.19 9.07 15.31
C ASN A 142 11.99 9.67 14.54
N LYS A 143 12.09 9.77 13.21
CA LYS A 143 11.00 10.21 12.34
C LYS A 143 10.34 8.99 11.73
N PHE A 144 9.07 8.79 12.09
CA PHE A 144 8.22 7.79 11.46
C PHE A 144 7.67 8.38 10.16
N THR A 145 7.87 7.66 9.06
CA THR A 145 7.36 8.07 7.75
C THR A 145 6.83 6.85 7.01
N VAL A 146 5.78 7.08 6.22
CA VAL A 146 5.19 6.10 5.32
C VAL A 146 5.08 6.76 3.96
N SER A 147 5.61 6.12 2.93
CA SER A 147 5.50 6.59 1.56
C SER A 147 5.03 5.48 0.64
N VAL A 148 4.42 5.88 -0.47
CA VAL A 148 4.01 4.98 -1.55
C VAL A 148 4.99 5.17 -2.70
N GLY A 149 5.53 4.07 -3.20
CA GLY A 149 6.34 4.04 -4.41
C GLY A 149 5.49 3.56 -5.58
N PHE A 150 5.39 4.40 -6.62
CA PHE A 150 4.84 4.03 -7.92
C PHE A 150 6.02 3.93 -8.89
N SER A 151 6.38 2.73 -9.33
CA SER A 151 7.30 2.60 -10.47
C SER A 151 6.50 2.88 -11.74
N ALA A 152 6.98 3.86 -12.50
CA ALA A 152 6.47 4.16 -13.83
C ALA A 152 7.28 3.34 -14.82
N ARG A 153 6.62 2.43 -15.53
CA ARG A 153 7.19 1.78 -16.70
C ARG A 153 7.03 2.64 -17.94
#